data_AF-A0AAV5YCA7-F1
#
_entry.id   AF-A0AAV5YCA7-F1
#
_cell.length_a   1.000
_cell.length_b   1.000
_cell.length_c   1.000
_cell.angle_alpha   90.00
_cell.angle_beta   90.00
_cell.angle_gamma   90.00
#
_symmetry.space_group_name_H-M   'P 1'
#
loop_
_entity.id
_entity.type
_entity.pdbx_description
1 polymer ?
#
loop_
_entity_poly.entity_id
_entity_poly.type
_entity_poly.pdbx_seq_one_letter_code
_entity_poly.pdbx_strand_id
1 'polypeptide(L)'
;ALATIQTERLSNATAAYNVVRNIGGSTGVALATTLLARRSQQHQATLIGHLHDWNPAMAERLQDWTELFLSQGNDAFTASRRAVAMLYRETQVQAQVLSYADDFWLMLVVFCGVVVLIPFMRRVRADATRGRRSESAERDPGLPAAAE
;
A
#
# COMPACT_ATOMS: atom_id res chain seq x y z
N ALA A 1 -8.83 -24.39 -1.80
CA ALA A 1 -10.04 -24.58 -0.97
C ALA A 1 -11.35 -24.46 -1.75
N LEU A 2 -11.34 -23.94 -2.98
CA LEU A 2 -12.56 -23.76 -3.81
C LEU A 2 -12.95 -24.98 -4.66
N ALA A 3 -12.09 -25.99 -4.75
CA ALA A 3 -12.29 -27.10 -5.70
C ALA A 3 -13.09 -28.29 -5.13
N THR A 4 -13.42 -28.31 -3.83
CA THR A 4 -14.07 -29.45 -3.16
C THR A 4 -15.48 -29.15 -2.64
N ILE A 5 -16.08 -28.03 -3.06
CA ILE A 5 -17.35 -27.53 -2.54
C ILE A 5 -18.43 -27.66 -3.63
N GLN A 6 -19.61 -28.21 -3.29
CA GLN A 6 -20.80 -28.23 -4.17
C GLN A 6 -21.07 -26.84 -4.75
N THR A 7 -21.46 -26.74 -6.01
CA THR A 7 -21.66 -25.49 -6.79
C THR A 7 -22.47 -24.42 -6.06
N GLU A 8 -23.42 -24.79 -5.19
CA GLU A 8 -24.20 -23.86 -4.37
C GLU A 8 -23.41 -23.20 -3.23
N ARG A 9 -22.45 -23.91 -2.62
CA ARG A 9 -21.60 -23.39 -1.53
C ARG A 9 -20.38 -22.62 -2.04
N LEU A 10 -20.02 -22.81 -3.32
CA LEU A 10 -18.98 -22.05 -4.02
C LEU A 10 -19.33 -20.56 -4.13
N SER A 11 -20.60 -20.24 -4.40
CA SER A 11 -21.11 -18.85 -4.43
C SER A 11 -20.93 -18.17 -3.07
N ASN A 12 -21.36 -18.83 -1.99
CA ASN A 12 -21.25 -18.29 -0.64
C ASN A 12 -19.79 -18.16 -0.17
N ALA A 13 -18.93 -19.13 -0.52
CA ALA A 13 -17.49 -19.07 -0.23
C ALA A 13 -16.79 -17.92 -1.00
N THR A 14 -17.19 -17.68 -2.25
CA THR A 14 -16.65 -16.58 -3.07
C THR A 14 -17.10 -15.22 -2.53
N ALA A 15 -18.36 -15.10 -2.10
CA ALA A 15 -18.88 -13.90 -1.44
C ALA A 15 -18.12 -13.60 -0.14
N ALA A 16 -17.94 -14.59 0.73
CA ALA A 16 -17.18 -14.45 1.97
C ALA A 16 -15.70 -14.06 1.71
N TYR A 17 -15.07 -14.68 0.71
CA TYR A 17 -13.69 -14.33 0.31
C TYR A 17 -13.58 -12.88 -0.15
N ASN A 18 -14.52 -12.41 -0.97
CA ASN A 18 -14.53 -11.02 -1.43
C ASN A 18 -14.73 -10.01 -0.29
N VAL A 19 -15.58 -10.33 0.68
CA VAL A 19 -15.78 -9.48 1.88
C VAL A 19 -14.50 -9.40 2.70
N VAL A 20 -13.88 -10.54 3.02
CA VAL A 20 -12.61 -10.57 3.77
C VAL A 20 -11.50 -9.83 3.01
N ARG A 21 -11.43 -9.99 1.68
CA ARG A 21 -10.47 -9.27 0.83
C ARG A 21 -10.68 -7.76 0.86
N ASN A 22 -11.92 -7.29 0.72
CA ASN A 22 -12.22 -5.86 0.71
C ASN A 22 -11.98 -5.22 2.08
N ILE A 23 -12.36 -5.90 3.17
CA ILE A 23 -12.08 -5.45 4.55
C ILE A 23 -10.57 -5.43 4.81
N GLY A 24 -9.85 -6.48 4.40
CA GLY A 24 -8.39 -6.55 4.54
C GLY A 24 -7.68 -5.44 3.75
N GLY A 25 -8.14 -5.17 2.53
CA GLY A 25 -7.63 -4.09 1.68
C GLY A 25 -7.84 -2.71 2.31
N SER A 26 -9.07 -2.40 2.75
CA SER A 26 -9.36 -1.09 3.36
C SER A 26 -8.66 -0.90 4.71
N THR A 27 -8.60 -1.94 5.53
CA THR A 27 -7.89 -1.92 6.81
C THR A 27 -6.38 -1.72 6.61
N GLY A 28 -5.78 -2.41 5.63
CA GLY A 28 -4.38 -2.25 5.28
C GLY A 28 -4.05 -0.83 4.82
N VAL A 29 -4.88 -0.23 3.96
CA VAL A 29 -4.72 1.16 3.52
C VAL A 29 -4.85 2.14 4.69
N ALA A 30 -5.84 1.95 5.58
CA ALA A 30 -6.03 2.82 6.74
C ALA A 30 -4.83 2.76 7.70
N LEU A 31 -4.29 1.57 7.95
CA LEU A 31 -3.09 1.38 8.77
C LEU A 31 -1.86 2.01 8.12
N ALA A 32 -1.64 1.78 6.82
CA ALA A 32 -0.55 2.40 6.08
C ALA A 32 -0.61 3.93 6.14
N THR A 33 -1.80 4.50 5.92
CA THR A 33 -2.01 5.96 6.00
C THR A 33 -1.73 6.50 7.41
N THR A 34 -2.12 5.75 8.45
CA THR A 34 -1.86 6.13 9.84
C THR A 34 -0.37 6.08 10.19
N LEU A 35 0.33 5.04 9.74
CA LEU A 35 1.78 4.88 9.89
C LEU A 35 2.53 6.02 9.18
N LEU A 36 2.13 6.35 7.96
CA LEU A 36 2.67 7.47 7.19
C LEU A 36 2.57 8.78 7.98
N ALA A 37 1.38 9.08 8.49
CA ALA A 37 1.14 10.29 9.26
C ALA A 37 2.03 10.36 10.52
N ARG A 38 2.14 9.24 11.27
CA ARG A 38 3.00 9.17 12.46
C ARG A 38 4.48 9.34 12.15
N ARG A 39 4.97 8.68 11.10
CA ARG A 39 6.38 8.77 10.68
C ARG A 39 6.73 10.15 10.14
N SER A 40 5.83 10.76 9.38
CA SER A 40 5.95 12.14 8.91
C SER A 40 6.10 13.11 10.08
N GLN A 41 5.27 12.97 11.12
CA GLN A 41 5.39 13.78 12.33
C GLN A 41 6.73 13.59 13.07
N GLN A 42 7.24 12.34 13.14
CA GLN A 42 8.54 12.05 13.77
C GLN A 42 9.72 12.64 12.99
N HIS A 43 9.73 12.48 11.67
CA HIS A 43 10.76 13.07 10.82
C HIS A 43 10.69 14.58 10.86
N GLN A 44 9.50 15.18 10.83
CA GLN A 44 9.31 16.60 10.97
C GLN A 44 9.86 17.13 12.31
N ALA A 45 9.55 16.47 13.43
CA ALA A 45 10.09 16.85 14.73
C ALA A 45 11.62 16.77 14.78
N THR A 46 12.19 15.73 14.18
CA THR A 46 13.65 15.54 14.08
C THR A 46 14.30 16.60 13.21
N LEU A 47 13.70 16.93 12.06
CA LEU A 47 14.25 17.90 11.10
C LEU A 47 14.19 19.32 11.66
N ILE A 48 13.08 19.68 12.34
CA ILE A 48 12.98 20.94 13.08
C ILE A 48 14.01 21.01 14.21
N GLY A 49 14.30 19.90 14.89
CA GLY A 49 15.36 19.83 15.90
C GLY A 49 16.77 20.10 15.36
N HIS A 50 17.01 19.88 14.07
CA HIS A 50 18.28 20.19 13.39
C HIS A 50 18.29 21.57 12.71
N LEU A 51 17.15 22.27 12.64
CA LEU A 51 17.11 23.68 12.23
C LEU A 51 17.64 24.53 13.40
N HIS A 52 18.94 24.75 13.40
CA HIS A 52 19.58 25.67 14.33
C HIS A 52 20.00 26.94 13.58
N ASP A 53 19.76 28.10 14.18
CA ASP A 53 20.13 29.42 13.62
C ASP A 53 21.64 29.56 13.32
N TRP A 54 22.46 28.64 13.86
CA TRP A 54 23.90 28.57 13.65
C TRP A 54 24.33 27.75 12.43
N ASN A 55 23.40 27.20 11.64
CA ASN A 55 23.75 26.53 10.39
C ASN A 55 23.91 27.60 9.28
N PRO A 56 25.14 27.84 8.76
CA PRO A 56 25.38 28.88 7.76
C PRO A 56 24.59 28.67 6.47
N ALA A 57 24.31 27.42 6.10
CA ALA A 57 23.49 27.12 4.92
C ALA A 57 22.00 27.50 5.11
N MET A 58 21.49 27.46 6.35
CA MET A 58 20.14 27.91 6.66
C MET A 58 20.05 29.44 6.66
N ALA A 59 21.05 30.11 7.21
CA ALA A 59 21.15 31.56 7.21
C ALA A 59 21.20 32.12 5.77
N GLU A 60 22.02 31.53 4.90
CA GLU A 60 22.10 31.90 3.48
C GLU A 60 20.75 31.73 2.76
N ARG A 61 20.09 30.58 2.91
CA ARG A 61 18.76 30.34 2.33
C ARG A 61 17.70 31.31 2.85
N LEU A 62 17.72 31.62 4.15
CA LEU A 62 16.80 32.57 4.74
C LEU A 62 17.02 33.99 4.19
N GLN A 63 18.28 34.35 3.97
CA GLN A 63 18.67 35.63 3.39
C GLN A 63 18.21 35.73 1.92
N ASP A 64 18.42 34.70 1.11
CA ASP A 64 17.95 34.62 -0.28
C ASP A 64 16.43 34.83 -0.38
N TRP A 65 15.66 34.12 0.45
CA TRP A 65 14.19 34.26 0.48
C TRP A 65 13.77 35.65 0.95
N THR A 66 14.46 36.21 1.94
CA THR A 66 14.17 37.55 2.45
C THR A 66 14.43 38.60 1.38
N GLU A 67 15.55 38.50 0.67
CA GLU A 67 15.92 39.40 -0.42
C GLU A 67 14.94 39.30 -1.60
N LEU A 68 14.49 38.09 -1.93
CA LEU A 68 13.42 37.88 -2.91
C LEU A 68 12.13 38.60 -2.51
N PHE A 69 11.66 38.44 -1.27
CA PHE A 69 10.42 39.10 -0.83
C PHE A 69 10.56 40.62 -0.69
N LEU A 70 11.75 41.12 -0.34
CA LEU A 70 12.07 42.55 -0.38
C LEU A 70 12.00 43.08 -1.81
N SER A 71 12.56 42.34 -2.80
CA SER A 71 12.49 42.72 -4.22
C SER A 71 11.05 42.75 -4.77
N GLN A 72 10.14 42.00 -4.15
CA GLN A 72 8.70 41.99 -4.47
C GLN A 72 7.92 43.13 -3.78
N GLY A 73 8.60 44.03 -3.06
CA GLY A 73 8.00 45.21 -2.44
C GLY A 73 7.39 44.98 -1.06
N ASN A 74 7.72 43.88 -0.38
CA ASN A 74 7.31 43.68 1.01
C ASN A 74 8.24 44.45 1.96
N ASP A 75 7.72 44.88 3.11
CA ASP A 75 8.53 45.45 4.19
C ASP A 75 9.45 44.38 4.81
N ALA A 76 10.58 44.79 5.40
CA ALA A 76 11.58 43.88 5.95
C ALA A 76 11.02 42.92 7.02
N PHE A 77 10.02 43.36 7.79
CA PHE A 77 9.38 42.52 8.79
C PHE A 77 8.48 41.45 8.14
N THR A 78 7.67 41.81 7.15
CA THR A 78 6.87 40.81 6.41
C THR A 78 7.73 39.88 5.56
N ALA A 79 8.78 40.41 4.91
CA ALA A 79 9.70 39.64 4.06
C ALA A 79 10.40 38.54 4.86
N SER A 80 10.95 38.86 6.03
CA SER A 80 11.60 37.87 6.91
C SER A 80 10.62 36.82 7.44
N ARG A 81 9.40 37.19 7.84
CA ARG A 81 8.37 36.21 8.25
C ARG A 81 7.98 35.27 7.12
N ARG A 82 7.85 35.77 5.88
CA ARG A 82 7.55 34.93 4.72
C ARG A 82 8.71 34.00 4.36
N ALA A 83 9.94 34.47 4.49
CA ALA A 83 11.14 33.65 4.29
C ALA A 83 11.19 32.46 5.27
N VAL A 84 10.93 32.69 6.56
CA VAL A 84 10.82 31.62 7.57
C VAL A 84 9.71 30.63 7.23
N ALA A 85 8.55 31.12 6.79
CA ALA A 85 7.44 30.24 6.40
C ALA A 85 7.78 29.35 5.20
N MET A 86 8.52 29.88 4.21
CA MET A 86 8.99 29.10 3.06
C MET A 86 10.00 28.03 3.46
N LEU A 87 10.97 28.37 4.31
CA LEU A 87 11.94 27.41 4.82
C LEU A 87 11.26 26.27 5.60
N TYR A 88 10.26 26.62 6.43
CA TYR A 88 9.46 25.64 7.14
C TYR A 88 8.69 24.71 6.18
N ARG A 89 8.15 25.26 5.09
CA ARG A 89 7.47 24.47 4.06
C ARG A 89 8.42 23.52 3.34
N GLU A 90 9.63 23.96 3.01
CA GLU A 90 10.65 23.11 2.38
C GLU A 90 11.05 21.96 3.31
N THR A 91 11.24 22.25 4.60
CA THR A 91 11.51 21.26 5.65
C THR A 91 10.39 20.21 5.74
N GLN A 92 9.12 20.63 5.69
CA GLN A 92 8.00 19.70 5.68
C GLN A 92 7.99 18.79 4.45
N VAL A 93 8.30 19.33 3.26
CA VAL A 93 8.37 18.53 2.04
C VAL A 93 9.46 17.47 2.16
N GLN A 94 10.65 17.84 2.66
CA GLN A 94 11.74 16.88 2.86
C GLN A 94 11.38 15.79 3.89
N ALA A 95 10.76 16.16 5.01
CA ALA A 95 10.30 15.20 6.01
C ALA A 95 9.26 14.21 5.45
N GLN A 96 8.35 14.70 4.60
CA GLN A 96 7.38 13.84 3.91
C GLN A 96 8.05 12.87 2.95
N VAL A 97 9.01 13.33 2.13
CA VAL A 97 9.75 12.48 1.18
C VAL A 97 10.46 11.33 1.90
N LEU A 98 11.13 11.63 3.02
CA LEU A 98 11.81 10.62 3.82
C LEU A 98 10.82 9.61 4.44
N SER A 99 9.66 10.10 4.88
CA SER A 99 8.61 9.23 5.43
C SER A 99 7.97 8.33 4.37
N TYR A 100 7.82 8.82 3.13
CA TYR A 100 7.38 7.97 2.02
C TYR A 100 8.37 6.84 1.76
N ALA A 101 9.69 7.11 1.78
CA ALA A 101 10.70 6.08 1.57
C ALA A 101 10.60 4.96 2.63
N ASP A 102 10.43 5.34 3.90
CA ASP A 102 10.24 4.40 5.00
C ASP A 102 8.97 3.56 4.86
N ASP A 103 7.90 4.15 4.34
CA ASP A 103 6.62 3.46 4.14
C ASP A 103 6.65 2.51 2.95
N PHE A 104 7.37 2.86 1.88
CA PHE A 104 7.67 1.91 0.80
C PHE A 104 8.45 0.71 1.32
N TRP A 105 9.43 0.93 2.20
CA TRP A 105 10.18 -0.16 2.82
C TRP A 105 9.28 -1.04 3.71
N LEU A 106 8.36 -0.43 4.47
CA LEU A 106 7.38 -1.17 5.25
C LEU A 106 6.41 -1.98 4.37
N MET A 107 5.92 -1.41 3.27
CA MET A 107 5.09 -2.13 2.30
C MET A 107 5.84 -3.33 1.69
N LEU A 108 7.12 -3.15 1.36
CA LEU A 108 7.98 -4.22 0.85
C LEU A 108 8.07 -5.38 1.86
N VAL A 109 8.32 -5.08 3.13
CA VAL A 109 8.39 -6.09 4.20
C VAL A 109 7.06 -6.83 4.36
N VAL A 110 5.92 -6.11 4.35
CA VAL A 110 4.60 -6.73 4.42
C VAL A 110 4.37 -7.67 3.22
N PHE A 111 4.72 -7.24 2.01
CA PHE A 111 4.54 -8.03 0.80
C PHE A 111 5.43 -9.30 0.81
N CYS A 112 6.69 -9.15 1.22
CA CYS A 112 7.60 -10.28 1.44
C CYS A 112 7.04 -11.25 2.50
N GLY A 113 6.46 -10.74 3.60
CA GLY A 113 5.82 -11.57 4.62
C GLY A 113 4.66 -12.40 4.07
N VAL A 114 3.81 -11.82 3.21
CA VAL A 114 2.75 -12.56 2.53
C VAL A 114 3.33 -13.66 1.64
N VAL A 115 4.37 -13.36 0.86
CA VAL A 115 5.04 -14.34 -0.01
C VAL A 115 5.63 -15.50 0.80
N VAL A 116 6.26 -15.21 1.94
CA VAL A 116 6.78 -16.24 2.87
C VAL A 116 5.67 -17.08 3.47
N LEU A 117 4.46 -16.54 3.64
CA LEU A 117 3.31 -17.29 4.15
C LEU A 117 2.71 -18.27 3.13
N ILE A 118 2.92 -18.05 1.82
CA ILE A 118 2.40 -18.89 0.73
C ILE A 118 2.77 -20.38 0.90
N PRO A 119 4.04 -20.77 1.15
CA PRO A 119 4.39 -22.18 1.36
C PRO A 119 3.74 -22.81 2.60
N PHE A 120 3.37 -22.01 3.61
CA PHE A 120 2.65 -22.48 4.80
C PHE A 120 1.14 -22.67 4.55
N MET A 121 0.60 -22.14 3.46
CA MET A 121 -0.79 -22.40 3.07
C MET A 121 -0.93 -23.83 2.55
N ARG A 122 -1.64 -24.68 3.30
CA ARG A 122 -1.94 -26.06 2.91
C ARG A 122 -2.55 -26.09 1.51
N ARG A 123 -1.86 -26.73 0.56
CA ARG A 123 -2.41 -27.04 -0.76
C ARG A 123 -3.64 -27.91 -0.58
N VAL A 124 -4.83 -27.34 -0.78
CA VAL A 124 -6.05 -28.14 -0.91
C VAL A 124 -5.96 -28.87 -2.24
N ARG A 125 -5.63 -30.17 -2.20
CA ARG A 125 -5.75 -31.07 -3.36
C ARG A 125 -7.19 -30.97 -3.86
N ALA A 126 -7.34 -30.48 -5.09
CA ALA A 126 -8.56 -30.68 -5.84
C ALA A 126 -8.54 -32.15 -6.27
N ASP A 127 -9.23 -33.01 -5.53
CA ASP A 127 -9.28 -34.42 -5.87
C ASP A 127 -9.85 -34.60 -7.28
N ALA A 128 -9.21 -35.50 -8.00
CA ALA A 128 -9.38 -35.84 -9.40
C ALA A 128 -10.73 -36.55 -9.69
N THR A 129 -11.85 -36.01 -9.20
CA THR A 129 -13.18 -36.61 -9.36
C THR A 129 -13.80 -36.32 -10.73
N ARG A 130 -13.15 -35.50 -11.57
CA ARG A 130 -13.61 -35.19 -12.93
C ARG A 130 -13.34 -36.31 -13.95
N GLY A 131 -12.41 -37.24 -13.66
CA GLY A 131 -12.09 -38.36 -14.54
C GLY A 131 -13.12 -39.51 -14.54
N ARG A 132 -13.81 -39.74 -13.41
CA ARG A 132 -14.76 -40.88 -13.29
C ARG A 132 -16.14 -40.63 -13.92
N ARG A 133 -16.47 -39.40 -14.32
CA ARG A 133 -17.79 -39.10 -14.90
C ARG A 133 -17.81 -39.18 -16.44
N SER A 134 -16.66 -39.08 -17.11
CA SER A 134 -16.58 -39.33 -18.56
C SER A 134 -16.54 -40.82 -18.88
N GLU A 135 -15.84 -41.63 -18.07
CA GLU A 135 -15.78 -43.10 -18.28
C GLU A 135 -17.13 -43.81 -18.12
N SER A 136 -18.04 -43.28 -17.29
CA SER A 136 -19.38 -43.88 -17.12
C SER A 136 -20.36 -43.49 -18.22
N ALA A 137 -20.13 -42.36 -18.91
CA ALA A 137 -21.00 -41.89 -19.99
C ALA A 137 -20.65 -42.52 -21.35
N GLU A 138 -19.42 -43.03 -21.49
CA GLU A 138 -18.94 -43.68 -22.72
C GLU A 138 -19.17 -45.21 -22.74
N ARG A 139 -19.73 -45.76 -21.65
CA ARG A 139 -19.86 -47.21 -21.42
C ARG A 139 -21.31 -47.70 -21.47
N ASP A 140 -22.13 -47.14 -22.35
CA ASP A 140 -23.45 -47.69 -22.69
C ASP A 140 -23.44 -48.33 -24.10
N PRO A 141 -22.93 -49.57 -24.24
CA PRO A 141 -23.06 -50.35 -25.47
C PRO A 141 -24.43 -51.04 -25.46
N GLY A 142 -25.47 -50.33 -25.89
CA GLY A 142 -26.85 -50.81 -25.72
C GLY A 142 -27.86 -50.31 -26.75
N LEU A 143 -27.50 -50.25 -28.04
CA LEU A 143 -28.48 -50.12 -29.11
C LEU A 143 -28.34 -51.30 -30.09
N PRO A 144 -29.34 -52.21 -30.19
CA PRO A 144 -29.29 -53.28 -31.17
C PRO A 144 -29.38 -52.72 -32.59
N ALA A 145 -28.50 -53.21 -33.45
CA ALA A 145 -28.54 -52.96 -34.89
C ALA A 145 -29.82 -53.57 -35.47
N ALA A 146 -30.77 -52.73 -35.87
CA ALA A 146 -31.83 -53.14 -36.77
C ALA A 146 -31.20 -53.29 -38.18
N ALA A 147 -30.91 -54.53 -38.53
CA ALA A 147 -30.62 -54.96 -39.89
C ALA A 147 -31.94 -55.29 -40.61
N GLU A 148 -32.02 -54.83 -41.85
CA GLU A 148 -32.97 -55.16 -42.94
C GLU A 148 -34.42 -54.68 -42.83
#